data_AF-A0A316X175-F1
#
_entry.id   AF-A0A316X175-F1
#
_cell.length_a   1.000
_cell.length_b   1.000
_cell.length_c   1.000
_cell.angle_alpha   90.00
_cell.angle_beta   90.00
_cell.angle_gamma   90.00
#
_symmetry.space_group_name_H-M   'P 1'
#
loop_
_entity.id
_entity.type
_entity.pdbx_description
1 polymer ?
#
loop_
_entity_poly.entity_id
_entity_poly.type
_entity_poly.pdbx_seq_one_letter_code
_entity_poly.pdbx_strand_id
1 'polypeptide(L)'
;MKIFLLQISIFLISISAHAQVGINTPNPDESAALDVYSQSKGMLIPRLTTAKRDAIPKPANSLLIYDTDKKCLSQNIGTPTAPDWLCISNNAVKIFYMPSVSFDTSQNANGQIKDLYTLYKNQFGSPKAKSTSAPASIPFFPSNKDIYYYVTDADPNVFSNISISDSGVMTYDVRAAATDCSFINIVFVVK
;
A
#
# COMPACT_ATOMS: atom_id res chain seq x y z
N MET A 1 -24.43 44.35 -44.29
CA MET A 1 -23.02 43.88 -44.35
C MET A 1 -22.22 44.17 -43.08
N LYS A 2 -22.28 45.38 -42.49
CA LYS A 2 -21.51 45.73 -41.25
C LYS A 2 -21.88 44.91 -40.00
N ILE A 3 -23.15 44.56 -39.79
CA ILE A 3 -23.59 43.75 -38.62
C ILE A 3 -23.18 42.27 -38.73
N PHE A 4 -23.08 41.76 -39.97
CA PHE A 4 -22.68 40.38 -40.25
C PHE A 4 -21.17 40.17 -40.00
N LEU A 5 -20.36 41.19 -40.28
CA LEU A 5 -18.92 41.20 -39.98
C LEU A 5 -18.64 41.23 -38.46
N LEU A 6 -19.47 41.92 -37.67
CA LEU A 6 -19.32 41.98 -36.20
C LEU A 6 -19.65 40.63 -35.53
N GLN A 7 -20.64 39.89 -36.05
CA GLN A 7 -21.00 38.55 -35.55
C GLN A 7 -19.92 37.50 -35.88
N ILE A 8 -19.28 37.59 -37.04
CA ILE A 8 -18.15 36.72 -37.42
C ILE A 8 -16.94 36.98 -36.51
N SER A 9 -16.64 38.25 -36.19
CA SER A 9 -15.54 38.60 -35.28
C SER A 9 -15.75 38.13 -33.83
N ILE A 10 -16.99 38.09 -33.34
CA ILE A 10 -17.30 37.57 -31.99
C ILE A 10 -17.19 36.04 -31.92
N PHE A 11 -17.51 35.33 -33.00
CA PHE A 11 -17.40 33.86 -33.06
C PHE A 11 -15.95 33.37 -33.13
N LEU A 12 -15.02 34.21 -33.62
CA LEU A 12 -13.58 33.90 -33.72
C LEU A 12 -12.81 34.06 -32.40
N ILE A 13 -13.42 34.64 -31.35
CA ILE A 13 -12.76 34.95 -30.06
C ILE A 13 -12.89 33.81 -29.03
N SER A 14 -13.68 32.77 -29.28
CA SER A 14 -13.96 31.69 -28.31
C SER A 14 -13.08 30.43 -28.42
N ILE A 15 -11.95 30.48 -29.13
CA ILE A 15 -11.00 29.36 -29.16
C ILE A 15 -10.09 29.37 -27.92
N SER A 16 -10.54 28.71 -26.86
CA SER A 16 -9.69 28.38 -25.71
C SER A 16 -8.69 27.28 -26.12
N ALA A 17 -7.46 27.66 -26.46
CA ALA A 17 -6.38 26.70 -26.65
C ALA A 17 -5.80 26.30 -25.28
N HIS A 18 -5.86 25.01 -24.93
CA HIS A 18 -5.25 24.47 -23.71
C HIS A 18 -3.77 24.17 -23.96
N ALA A 19 -2.87 24.71 -23.12
CA ALA A 19 -1.42 24.54 -23.23
C ALA A 19 -0.91 23.29 -22.50
N GLN A 20 -1.57 22.15 -22.70
CA GLN A 20 -1.19 20.86 -22.13
C GLN A 20 -0.24 20.10 -23.05
N VAL A 21 0.78 19.44 -22.48
CA VAL A 21 1.72 18.62 -23.23
C VAL A 21 1.25 17.17 -23.22
N GLY A 22 0.70 16.71 -24.35
CA GLY A 22 0.42 15.30 -24.58
C GLY A 22 1.57 14.62 -25.31
N ILE A 23 2.05 13.49 -24.79
CA ILE A 23 2.98 12.59 -25.51
C ILE A 23 2.23 11.30 -25.84
N ASN A 24 2.06 11.03 -27.14
CA ASN A 24 1.30 9.90 -27.69
C ASN A 24 -0.19 9.85 -27.28
N THR A 25 -0.79 10.96 -26.85
CA THR A 25 -2.24 11.10 -26.68
C THR A 25 -2.71 12.43 -27.26
N PRO A 26 -3.76 12.44 -28.11
CA PRO A 26 -4.36 13.68 -28.59
C PRO A 26 -5.30 14.32 -27.54
N ASN A 27 -5.68 13.56 -26.51
CA ASN A 27 -6.56 14.01 -25.43
C ASN A 27 -5.85 13.82 -24.09
N PRO A 28 -4.87 14.68 -23.73
CA PRO A 28 -4.31 14.70 -22.38
C PRO A 28 -5.41 14.86 -21.34
N ASP A 29 -5.26 14.17 -20.20
CA ASP A 29 -6.16 14.36 -19.06
C ASP A 29 -6.26 15.84 -18.65
N GLU A 30 -7.47 16.34 -18.40
CA GLU A 30 -7.72 17.76 -18.12
C GLU A 30 -7.03 18.25 -16.83
N SER A 31 -6.69 17.34 -15.92
CA SER A 31 -5.95 17.64 -14.70
C SER A 31 -4.42 17.65 -14.87
N ALA A 32 -3.91 17.28 -16.06
CA ALA A 32 -2.49 17.09 -16.31
C ALA A 32 -1.87 18.19 -17.20
N ALA A 33 -0.80 18.82 -16.71
CA ALA A 33 0.04 19.69 -17.54
C ALA A 33 0.93 18.88 -18.51
N LEU A 34 1.26 17.63 -18.15
CA LEU A 34 1.99 16.65 -18.96
C LEU A 34 1.31 15.29 -18.83
N ASP A 35 0.84 14.73 -19.94
CA ASP A 35 0.26 13.38 -20.03
C ASP A 35 1.06 12.54 -21.02
N VAL A 36 1.53 11.37 -20.59
CA VAL A 36 2.35 10.46 -21.40
C VAL A 36 1.65 9.13 -21.51
N TYR A 37 1.10 8.83 -22.69
CA TYR A 37 0.41 7.57 -22.94
C TYR A 37 1.30 6.55 -23.66
N SER A 38 1.27 5.30 -23.19
CA SER A 38 1.83 4.16 -23.92
C SER A 38 1.26 2.87 -23.37
N GLN A 39 1.01 1.89 -24.24
CA GLN A 39 0.59 0.54 -23.83
C GLN A 39 1.77 -0.38 -23.47
N SER A 40 3.01 0.01 -23.80
CA SER A 40 4.19 -0.85 -23.68
C SER A 40 5.47 -0.16 -23.23
N LYS A 41 5.45 1.16 -23.00
CA LYS A 41 6.61 1.94 -22.54
C LYS A 41 6.25 2.73 -21.27
N GLY A 42 7.27 3.02 -20.45
CA GLY A 42 7.15 3.90 -19.28
C GLY A 42 7.93 5.20 -19.45
N MET A 43 7.93 6.01 -18.39
CA MET A 43 8.72 7.24 -18.31
C MET A 43 9.94 7.03 -17.40
N LEU A 44 11.13 7.36 -17.90
CA LEU A 44 12.31 7.54 -17.05
C LEU A 44 12.35 8.98 -16.54
N ILE A 45 12.19 9.15 -15.23
CA ILE A 45 12.48 10.41 -14.54
C ILE A 45 14.00 10.56 -14.33
N PRO A 46 14.52 11.75 -13.96
CA PRO A 46 15.95 11.94 -13.69
C PRO A 46 16.49 10.92 -12.70
N ARG A 47 17.56 10.21 -13.08
CA ARG A 47 18.23 9.18 -12.27
C ARG A 47 19.53 9.74 -11.71
N LEU A 48 19.63 9.84 -10.39
CA LEU A 48 20.76 10.47 -9.71
C LEU A 48 21.25 9.57 -8.57
N THR A 49 22.55 9.61 -8.30
CA THR A 49 23.07 9.11 -7.00
C THR A 49 22.55 10.03 -5.88
N THR A 50 22.55 9.54 -4.64
CA THR A 50 22.18 10.33 -3.47
C THR A 50 22.98 11.64 -3.42
N ALA A 51 24.30 11.57 -3.66
CA ALA A 51 25.17 12.74 -3.69
C ALA A 51 24.80 13.77 -4.77
N LYS A 52 24.39 13.32 -5.98
CA LYS A 52 23.97 14.22 -7.06
C LYS A 52 22.60 14.84 -6.80
N ARG A 53 21.68 14.09 -6.20
CA ARG A 53 20.37 14.60 -5.75
C ARG A 53 20.54 15.71 -4.71
N ASP A 54 21.40 15.48 -3.72
CA ASP A 54 21.63 16.44 -2.63
C ASP A 54 22.38 17.69 -3.10
N ALA A 55 23.08 17.60 -4.23
CA ALA A 55 23.72 18.74 -4.91
C ALA A 55 22.76 19.57 -5.78
N ILE A 56 21.48 19.20 -5.93
CA ILE A 56 20.52 20.02 -6.68
C ILE A 56 20.32 21.35 -5.93
N PRO A 57 20.61 22.51 -6.55
CA PRO A 57 20.39 23.78 -5.90
C PRO A 57 18.90 24.09 -5.84
N LYS A 58 18.40 24.39 -4.62
CA LYS A 58 17.01 24.80 -4.38
C LYS A 58 15.96 23.87 -5.03
N PRO A 59 15.96 22.55 -4.74
CA PRO A 59 15.02 21.63 -5.37
C PRO A 59 13.58 22.01 -5.00
N ALA A 60 12.68 22.06 -5.98
CA ALA A 60 11.29 22.40 -5.73
C ALA A 60 10.63 21.41 -4.74
N ASN A 61 9.63 21.87 -3.98
CA ASN A 61 8.74 20.94 -3.29
C ASN A 61 8.06 20.04 -4.34
N SER A 62 7.86 18.78 -3.99
CA SER A 62 7.32 17.74 -4.86
C SER A 62 8.19 17.37 -6.08
N LEU A 63 9.45 17.82 -6.14
CA LEU A 63 10.38 17.38 -7.19
C LEU A 63 10.60 15.86 -7.11
N LEU A 64 10.41 15.16 -8.24
CA LEU A 64 10.55 13.71 -8.36
C LEU A 64 11.85 13.33 -9.08
N ILE A 65 12.61 12.42 -8.48
CA ILE A 65 13.80 11.80 -9.06
C ILE A 65 13.86 10.33 -8.69
N TYR A 66 14.61 9.53 -9.43
CA TYR A 66 14.96 8.16 -9.03
C TYR A 66 16.36 8.16 -8.42
N ASP A 67 16.47 7.80 -7.14
CA ASP A 67 17.74 7.72 -6.43
C ASP A 67 18.36 6.33 -6.68
N THR A 68 19.50 6.28 -7.37
CA THR A 68 20.15 5.03 -7.77
C THR A 68 20.88 4.33 -6.64
N ASP A 69 21.28 5.05 -5.58
CA ASP A 69 21.95 4.45 -4.43
C ASP A 69 20.91 3.83 -3.49
N LYS A 70 19.79 4.53 -3.27
CA LYS A 70 18.65 4.06 -2.46
C LYS A 70 17.68 3.14 -3.22
N LYS A 71 17.82 3.06 -4.55
CA LYS A 71 16.97 2.29 -5.47
C LYS A 71 15.47 2.60 -5.29
N CYS A 72 15.12 3.88 -5.20
CA CYS A 72 13.75 4.30 -4.89
C CYS A 72 13.31 5.51 -5.73
N LEU A 73 11.99 5.63 -5.95
CA LEU A 73 11.39 6.90 -6.36
C LEU A 73 11.45 7.86 -5.17
N SER A 74 12.17 8.97 -5.31
CA SER A 74 12.38 9.96 -4.26
C SER A 74 11.66 11.27 -4.59
N GLN A 75 10.96 11.82 -3.60
CA GLN A 75 10.27 13.11 -3.67
C GLN A 75 10.82 14.06 -2.62
N ASN A 76 11.05 15.31 -2.99
CA ASN A 76 11.30 16.36 -2.02
C ASN A 76 9.96 16.77 -1.36
N ILE A 77 9.75 16.41 -0.10
CA ILE A 77 8.58 16.82 0.69
C ILE A 77 8.85 18.11 1.49
N GLY A 78 10.11 18.56 1.53
CA GLY A 78 10.54 19.79 2.19
C GLY A 78 10.39 21.04 1.32
N THR A 79 11.19 22.06 1.62
CA THR A 79 11.19 23.35 0.89
C THR A 79 12.45 23.49 0.04
N PRO A 80 12.51 24.43 -0.92
CA PRO A 80 13.73 24.67 -1.69
C PRO A 80 14.95 25.04 -0.84
N THR A 81 14.76 25.68 0.32
CA THR A 81 15.88 26.05 1.20
C THR A 81 16.19 25.01 2.28
N ALA A 82 15.29 24.04 2.48
CA ALA A 82 15.45 22.93 3.41
C ALA A 82 14.80 21.68 2.78
N PRO A 83 15.48 21.02 1.83
CA PRO A 83 14.95 19.83 1.18
C PRO A 83 14.86 18.66 2.16
N ASP A 84 13.80 17.87 2.03
CA ASP A 84 13.58 16.63 2.75
C ASP A 84 13.17 15.55 1.75
N TRP A 85 14.06 14.59 1.52
CA TRP A 85 13.92 13.60 0.45
C TRP A 85 13.33 12.29 1.00
N LEU A 86 12.06 12.04 0.68
CA LEU A 86 11.35 10.82 1.03
C LEU A 86 11.40 9.80 -0.12
N CYS A 87 11.72 8.54 0.18
CA CYS A 87 11.49 7.44 -0.75
C CYS A 87 10.02 7.02 -0.70
N ILE A 88 9.30 7.11 -1.82
CA ILE A 88 7.85 6.82 -1.89
C ILE A 88 7.57 5.31 -1.85
N SER A 89 8.57 4.43 -2.08
CA SER A 89 8.28 3.02 -2.38
C SER A 89 9.08 1.93 -1.66
N ASN A 90 10.03 2.23 -0.75
CA ASN A 90 10.97 1.17 -0.32
C ASN A 90 10.82 0.61 1.10
N ASN A 91 10.16 1.29 2.05
CA ASN A 91 10.23 0.87 3.47
C ASN A 91 8.88 0.88 4.20
N ALA A 92 7.76 0.64 3.51
CA ALA A 92 6.57 0.25 4.26
C ALA A 92 6.86 -1.12 4.86
N VAL A 93 6.99 -1.18 6.18
CA VAL A 93 6.99 -2.44 6.92
C VAL A 93 5.67 -3.12 6.60
N LYS A 94 5.71 -4.09 5.69
CA LYS A 94 4.56 -4.82 5.15
C LYS A 94 4.06 -5.91 6.10
N ILE A 95 4.26 -5.75 7.41
CA ILE A 95 3.86 -6.75 8.40
C ILE A 95 2.80 -6.17 9.34
N PHE A 96 1.92 -7.04 9.81
CA PHE A 96 0.99 -6.73 10.89
C PHE A 96 0.71 -8.00 11.70
N TYR A 97 0.38 -7.84 12.98
CA TYR A 97 0.02 -8.96 13.83
C TYR A 97 -1.38 -9.47 13.49
N MET A 98 -1.57 -10.78 13.61
CA MET A 98 -2.91 -11.36 13.58
C MET A 98 -3.74 -10.77 14.73
N PRO A 99 -5.04 -10.44 14.52
CA PRO A 99 -5.90 -10.06 15.63
C PRO A 99 -6.02 -11.20 16.65
N SER A 100 -6.28 -10.86 17.91
CA SER A 100 -6.43 -11.85 18.96
C SER A 100 -7.46 -12.92 18.59
N VAL A 101 -7.06 -14.18 18.73
CA VAL A 101 -7.94 -15.34 18.51
C VAL A 101 -7.76 -16.33 19.66
N SER A 102 -8.86 -16.98 20.04
CA SER A 102 -8.82 -18.03 21.06
C SER A 102 -8.38 -19.35 20.43
N PHE A 103 -7.45 -20.04 21.08
CA PHE A 103 -7.12 -21.44 20.83
C PHE A 103 -7.66 -22.25 22.01
N ASP A 104 -8.51 -23.25 21.72
CA ASP A 104 -8.99 -24.15 22.76
C ASP A 104 -7.89 -25.16 23.06
N THR A 105 -7.40 -25.14 24.29
CA THR A 105 -6.38 -26.06 24.79
C THR A 105 -6.91 -26.90 25.95
N SER A 106 -8.23 -26.95 26.17
CA SER A 106 -8.82 -27.61 27.34
C SER A 106 -8.60 -29.14 27.34
N GLN A 107 -8.36 -29.71 26.16
CA GLN A 107 -8.08 -31.13 25.97
C GLN A 107 -6.93 -31.34 25.00
N ASN A 108 -6.20 -32.43 25.22
CA ASN A 108 -5.20 -32.88 24.26
C ASN A 108 -5.90 -33.34 22.99
N ALA A 109 -5.50 -32.80 21.84
CA ALA A 109 -6.14 -33.06 20.57
C ALA A 109 -5.16 -32.86 19.42
N ASN A 110 -5.20 -33.74 18.42
CA ASN A 110 -4.33 -33.66 17.26
C ASN A 110 -5.09 -33.13 16.04
N GLY A 111 -4.37 -32.57 15.07
CA GLY A 111 -4.88 -32.15 13.78
C GLY A 111 -5.95 -31.06 13.88
N GLN A 112 -5.88 -30.20 14.89
CA GLN A 112 -6.77 -29.06 15.02
C GLN A 112 -6.54 -28.10 13.87
N ILE A 113 -7.63 -27.50 13.38
CA ILE A 113 -7.61 -26.60 12.23
C ILE A 113 -8.03 -25.21 12.66
N LYS A 114 -7.25 -24.20 12.24
CA LYS A 114 -7.56 -22.78 12.43
C LYS A 114 -7.42 -22.03 11.11
N ASP A 115 -8.53 -21.54 10.57
CA ASP A 115 -8.50 -20.66 9.40
C ASP A 115 -8.15 -19.23 9.85
N LEU A 116 -6.86 -18.89 9.77
CA LEU A 116 -6.33 -17.61 10.24
C LEU A 116 -6.84 -16.45 9.37
N TYR A 117 -6.97 -16.68 8.06
CA TYR A 117 -7.45 -15.66 7.12
C TYR A 117 -8.91 -15.29 7.38
N THR A 118 -9.77 -16.30 7.51
CA THR A 118 -11.20 -16.06 7.77
C THR A 118 -11.39 -15.36 9.12
N LEU A 119 -10.65 -15.75 10.15
CA LEU A 119 -10.70 -15.08 11.47
C LEU A 119 -10.28 -13.61 11.38
N TYR A 120 -9.20 -13.32 10.66
CA TYR A 120 -8.75 -11.95 10.39
C TYR A 120 -9.81 -11.12 9.67
N LYS A 121 -10.33 -11.65 8.55
CA LYS A 121 -11.33 -10.98 7.73
C LYS A 121 -12.60 -10.68 8.52
N ASN A 122 -13.06 -11.61 9.34
CA ASN A 122 -14.26 -11.41 10.15
C ASN A 122 -14.06 -10.31 11.20
N GLN A 123 -12.93 -10.29 11.90
CA GLN A 123 -12.66 -9.27 12.92
C GLN A 123 -12.48 -7.87 12.32
N PHE A 124 -11.82 -7.75 11.17
CA PHE A 124 -11.61 -6.46 10.50
C PHE A 124 -12.86 -6.00 9.74
N GLY A 125 -13.62 -6.92 9.15
CA GLY A 125 -14.85 -6.63 8.42
C GLY A 125 -16.03 -6.29 9.32
N SER A 126 -16.04 -6.75 10.57
CA SER A 126 -17.11 -6.48 11.54
C SER A 126 -16.55 -6.29 12.96
N PRO A 127 -15.82 -5.19 13.20
CA PRO A 127 -15.29 -4.86 14.53
C PRO A 127 -16.44 -4.70 15.53
N LYS A 128 -16.23 -5.19 16.76
CA LYS A 128 -17.25 -5.19 17.82
C LYS A 128 -17.65 -3.78 18.28
N ALA A 129 -16.73 -2.82 18.15
CA ALA A 129 -16.95 -1.42 18.48
C ALA A 129 -16.05 -0.54 17.60
N LYS A 130 -16.46 0.71 17.40
CA LYS A 130 -15.72 1.71 16.64
C LYS A 130 -16.04 3.10 17.17
N SER A 131 -15.16 4.08 16.93
CA SER A 131 -15.48 5.49 17.13
C SER A 131 -16.67 5.91 16.26
N THR A 132 -17.44 6.91 16.71
CA THR A 132 -18.69 7.32 16.04
C THR A 132 -18.51 7.59 14.54
N SER A 133 -17.45 8.33 14.18
CA SER A 133 -17.12 8.69 12.79
C SER A 133 -16.32 7.65 12.01
N ALA A 134 -15.84 6.58 12.65
CA ALA A 134 -15.04 5.57 11.97
C ALA A 134 -15.90 4.74 10.98
N PRO A 135 -15.34 4.26 9.87
CA PRO A 135 -16.02 3.33 8.97
C PRO A 135 -16.46 2.04 9.68
N ALA A 136 -17.46 1.36 9.11
CA ALA A 136 -17.99 0.12 9.70
C ALA A 136 -16.96 -1.03 9.73
N SER A 137 -15.96 -1.00 8.86
CA SER A 137 -14.87 -1.96 8.79
C SER A 137 -13.50 -1.27 8.89
N ILE A 138 -12.53 -2.02 9.42
CA ILE A 138 -11.11 -1.67 9.30
C ILE A 138 -10.65 -2.12 7.92
N PRO A 139 -9.83 -1.35 7.17
CA PRO A 139 -9.26 -1.82 5.91
C PRO A 139 -8.53 -3.16 6.06
N PHE A 140 -8.83 -4.12 5.18
CA PHE A 140 -8.25 -5.46 5.20
C PHE A 140 -7.98 -5.99 3.77
N PHE A 141 -7.12 -6.98 3.65
CA PHE A 141 -6.80 -7.63 2.38
C PHE A 141 -7.93 -8.58 1.96
N PRO A 142 -8.56 -8.36 0.78
CA PRO A 142 -9.76 -9.08 0.37
C PRO A 142 -9.47 -10.51 -0.11
N SER A 143 -8.21 -10.87 -0.34
CA SER A 143 -7.75 -12.19 -0.80
C SER A 143 -6.66 -12.74 0.13
N ASN A 144 -6.74 -14.03 0.45
CA ASN A 144 -5.68 -14.74 1.19
C ASN A 144 -4.39 -14.88 0.38
N LYS A 145 -4.43 -14.69 -0.95
CA LYS A 145 -3.26 -14.75 -1.80
C LYS A 145 -2.36 -13.53 -1.67
N ASP A 146 -2.82 -12.45 -1.05
CA ASP A 146 -2.07 -11.19 -0.91
C ASP A 146 -1.25 -11.13 0.40
N ILE A 147 -1.31 -12.20 1.20
CA ILE A 147 -0.68 -12.28 2.53
C ILE A 147 0.09 -13.60 2.66
N TYR A 148 1.23 -13.57 3.36
CA TYR A 148 1.91 -14.72 3.94
C TYR A 148 1.65 -14.80 5.45
N TYR A 149 1.66 -16.00 5.99
CA TYR A 149 1.32 -16.29 7.39
C TYR A 149 2.50 -16.93 8.10
N TYR A 150 2.86 -16.41 9.28
CA TYR A 150 3.98 -16.91 10.07
C TYR A 150 3.56 -17.08 11.52
N VAL A 151 3.88 -18.23 12.12
CA VAL A 151 3.96 -18.36 13.58
C VAL A 151 5.40 -18.04 13.97
N THR A 152 5.63 -16.95 14.68
CA THR A 152 6.97 -16.55 15.09
C THR A 152 7.35 -17.09 16.46
N ASP A 153 6.36 -17.43 17.28
CA ASP A 153 6.55 -18.07 18.58
C ASP A 153 5.29 -18.87 18.96
N ALA A 154 5.46 -19.96 19.70
CA ALA A 154 4.38 -20.77 20.26
C ALA A 154 4.91 -21.58 21.45
N ASP A 155 4.15 -21.64 22.55
CA ASP A 155 4.52 -22.46 23.71
C ASP A 155 4.66 -23.95 23.31
N PRO A 156 5.87 -24.53 23.35
CA PRO A 156 6.12 -25.88 22.88
C PRO A 156 5.54 -26.97 23.79
N ASN A 157 5.15 -26.62 25.01
CA ASN A 157 4.47 -27.54 25.92
C ASN A 157 2.98 -27.68 25.59
N VAL A 158 2.41 -26.67 24.92
CA VAL A 158 0.99 -26.60 24.57
C VAL A 158 0.78 -26.97 23.11
N PHE A 159 1.57 -26.40 22.20
CA PHE A 159 1.39 -26.55 20.76
C PHE A 159 2.52 -27.37 20.13
N SER A 160 2.16 -28.22 19.16
CA SER A 160 3.14 -28.90 18.30
C SER A 160 2.58 -29.14 16.90
N ASN A 161 3.43 -29.63 15.99
CA ASN A 161 3.05 -29.99 14.62
C ASN A 161 2.33 -28.86 13.87
N ILE A 162 2.79 -27.62 14.11
CA ILE A 162 2.24 -26.43 13.48
C ILE A 162 2.64 -26.41 12.01
N SER A 163 1.65 -26.29 11.13
CA SER A 163 1.86 -25.98 9.71
C SER A 163 0.82 -24.98 9.23
N ILE A 164 1.13 -24.20 8.19
CA ILE A 164 0.19 -23.24 7.61
C ILE A 164 0.19 -23.40 6.08
N SER A 165 -1.01 -23.49 5.49
CA SER A 165 -1.18 -23.50 4.03
C SER A 165 -1.05 -22.11 3.41
N ASP A 166 -0.83 -22.04 2.10
CA ASP A 166 -0.86 -20.78 1.33
C ASP A 166 -2.21 -20.06 1.38
N SER A 167 -3.27 -20.75 1.77
CA SER A 167 -4.61 -20.17 1.95
C SER A 167 -4.84 -19.59 3.36
N GLY A 168 -3.84 -19.66 4.25
CA GLY A 168 -3.92 -19.17 5.62
C GLY A 168 -4.60 -20.13 6.59
N VAL A 169 -4.68 -21.42 6.26
CA VAL A 169 -5.25 -22.46 7.14
C VAL A 169 -4.12 -23.12 7.90
N MET A 170 -4.12 -22.93 9.22
CA MET A 170 -3.15 -23.51 10.14
C MET A 170 -3.65 -24.87 10.66
N THR A 171 -2.76 -25.86 10.72
CA THR A 171 -2.97 -27.12 11.45
C THR A 171 -2.04 -27.19 12.63
N TYR A 172 -2.49 -27.74 13.76
CA TYR A 172 -1.69 -27.86 14.98
C TYR A 172 -2.22 -28.97 15.91
N ASP A 173 -1.37 -29.42 16.82
CA ASP A 173 -1.75 -30.32 17.92
C ASP A 173 -1.71 -29.55 19.24
N VAL A 174 -2.63 -29.89 20.15
CA VAL A 174 -2.66 -29.49 21.56
C VAL A 174 -2.16 -30.65 22.41
N ARG A 175 -1.06 -30.43 23.14
CA ARG A 175 -0.39 -31.45 23.96
C ARG A 175 -0.70 -31.35 25.45
N ALA A 176 -1.10 -30.16 25.90
CA ALA A 176 -1.45 -29.87 27.27
C ALA A 176 -2.32 -28.60 27.33
N ALA A 177 -2.97 -28.40 28.47
CA ALA A 177 -3.65 -27.14 28.75
C ALA A 177 -2.65 -25.98 28.87
N ALA A 178 -3.01 -24.85 28.27
CA ALA A 178 -2.29 -23.59 28.41
C ALA A 178 -2.24 -23.14 29.88
N THR A 179 -1.11 -22.54 30.25
CA THR A 179 -0.90 -21.85 31.52
C THR A 179 -1.00 -20.34 31.33
N ASP A 180 -0.87 -19.57 32.42
CA ASP A 180 -0.85 -18.11 32.38
C ASP A 180 0.31 -17.53 31.53
N CYS A 181 1.34 -18.35 31.24
CA CYS A 181 2.51 -17.98 30.45
C CYS A 181 2.54 -18.65 29.07
N SER A 182 1.43 -19.22 28.60
CA SER A 182 1.36 -19.90 27.31
C SER A 182 0.87 -18.95 26.21
N PHE A 183 1.73 -18.67 25.24
CA PHE A 183 1.44 -17.75 24.15
C PHE A 183 1.65 -18.39 22.77
N ILE A 184 1.01 -17.79 21.76
CA ILE A 184 1.31 -18.01 20.36
C ILE A 184 1.31 -16.65 19.66
N ASN A 185 2.38 -16.36 18.92
CA ASN A 185 2.51 -15.12 18.16
C ASN A 185 2.44 -15.40 16.66
N ILE A 186 1.50 -14.74 15.99
CA ILE A 186 1.23 -14.92 14.57
C ILE A 186 1.34 -13.58 13.86
N VAL A 187 2.15 -13.55 12.79
CA VAL A 187 2.44 -12.36 11.98
C VAL A 187 2.03 -12.60 10.55
N PHE A 188 1.36 -11.61 9.97
CA PHE A 188 0.96 -11.58 8.57
C PHE A 188 1.88 -10.64 7.80
N VAL A 189 2.30 -11.05 6.61
CA VAL A 189 3.19 -10.26 5.73
C VAL A 189 2.51 -10.05 4.39
N VAL A 190 2.36 -8.80 3.97
CA VAL A 190 1.77 -8.43 2.68
C VAL A 190 2.75 -8.75 1.56
N LYS A 191 2.25 -9.35 0.47
CA LYS A 191 3.07 -9.68 -0.71
C LYS A 191 3.50 -8.44 -1.50
#